data_AF-A0A3N9VK99-F1
#
_entry.id   AF-A0A3N9VK99-F1
#
_cell.length_a   1.000
_cell.length_b   1.000
_cell.length_c   1.000
_cell.angle_alpha   90.00
_cell.angle_beta   90.00
_cell.angle_gamma   90.00
#
_symmetry.space_group_name_H-M   'P 1'
#
loop_
_entity.id
_entity.type
_entity.pdbx_description
1 polymer ?
#
loop_
_entity_poly.entity_id
_entity_poly.type
_entity_poly.pdbx_seq_one_letter_code
_entity_poly.pdbx_strand_id
1 'polypeptide(L)'
;AFNRFRNFDWMQEPCRSCPEKVKDYGGCRCQAYLLTGDMNATDPVCGLSPQRDKVREAIEQARVATDAADSQPLIFRNSRNSRAATPP
;
A
#
# COMPACT_ATOMS: atom_id res chain seq x y z
N ALA A 1 -3.60 -5.30 21.17
CA ALA A 1 -5.03 -5.66 21.28
C ALA A 1 -5.61 -5.91 19.88
N PHE A 2 -6.27 -7.05 19.66
CA PHE A 2 -6.74 -7.50 18.34
C PHE A 2 -7.88 -6.65 17.73
N ASN A 3 -8.56 -5.84 18.54
CA ASN A 3 -9.73 -5.05 18.13
C ASN A 3 -9.42 -3.58 17.75
N ARG A 4 -8.14 -3.17 17.71
CA ARG A 4 -7.75 -1.75 17.63
C ARG A 4 -8.26 -0.99 16.38
N PHE A 5 -8.49 -1.70 15.28
CA PHE A 5 -9.00 -1.14 14.01
C PHE A 5 -10.35 -1.73 13.60
N ARG A 6 -11.09 -2.34 14.54
CA ARG A 6 -12.47 -2.78 14.30
C ARG A 6 -13.43 -1.62 14.55
N ASN A 7 -14.56 -1.63 13.84
CA ASN A 7 -15.57 -0.55 13.85
C ASN A 7 -14.99 0.79 13.39
N PHE A 8 -15.56 1.92 13.83
CA PHE A 8 -15.28 3.25 13.28
C PHE A 8 -14.67 4.24 14.29
N ASP A 9 -14.66 3.93 15.59
CA ASP A 9 -14.24 4.87 16.65
C ASP A 9 -12.76 5.30 16.55
N TRP A 10 -11.92 4.47 15.93
CA TRP A 10 -10.50 4.74 15.74
C TRP A 10 -10.22 5.71 14.58
N MET A 11 -11.20 5.94 13.69
CA MET A 11 -10.99 6.69 12.45
C MET A 11 -10.72 8.18 12.73
N GLN A 12 -9.75 8.72 12.00
CA GLN A 12 -9.49 10.16 11.91
C GLN A 12 -10.20 10.75 10.69
N GLU A 13 -10.25 12.08 10.60
CA GLU A 13 -10.69 12.74 9.37
C GLU A 13 -9.68 12.52 8.24
N PRO A 14 -10.12 12.37 6.98
CA PRO A 14 -11.52 12.46 6.52
C PRO A 14 -12.36 11.18 6.71
N CYS A 15 -11.76 10.06 7.10
CA CYS A 15 -12.44 8.75 7.15
C CYS A 15 -13.62 8.72 8.14
N ARG A 16 -13.52 9.46 9.25
CA ARG A 16 -14.57 9.50 10.28
C ARG A 16 -15.89 10.06 9.74
N SER A 17 -15.85 11.10 8.92
CA SER A 17 -17.04 11.70 8.29
C SER A 17 -17.35 11.16 6.88
N CYS A 18 -16.46 10.35 6.30
CA CYS A 18 -16.60 9.83 4.94
C CYS A 18 -17.82 8.90 4.78
N PRO A 19 -18.64 9.07 3.72
CA PRO A 19 -19.76 8.16 3.43
C PRO A 19 -19.31 6.74 3.05
N GLU A 20 -18.08 6.57 2.56
CA GLU A 20 -17.54 5.27 2.11
C GLU A 20 -16.96 4.42 3.26
N LYS A 21 -16.88 4.95 4.49
CA LYS A 21 -16.22 4.28 5.63
C LYS A 21 -16.79 2.90 5.98
N VAL A 22 -18.05 2.64 5.66
CA VAL A 22 -18.72 1.33 5.89
C VAL A 22 -18.42 0.30 4.79
N LYS A 23 -17.85 0.75 3.67
CA LYS A 23 -17.49 -0.10 2.52
C LYS A 23 -16.01 -0.46 2.55
N ASP A 24 -15.15 0.53 2.78
CA ASP A 24 -13.69 0.36 2.70
C ASP A 24 -12.98 0.28 4.07
N TYR A 25 -13.69 0.61 5.16
CA TYR A 25 -13.17 0.62 6.53
C TYR A 25 -11.90 1.47 6.68
N GLY A 26 -11.78 2.55 5.90
CA GLY A 26 -10.61 3.43 5.90
C GLY A 26 -9.38 2.85 5.20
N GLY A 27 -9.50 1.74 4.49
CA GLY A 27 -8.41 1.12 3.72
C GLY A 27 -7.38 0.36 4.56
N CYS A 28 -6.20 0.09 4.00
CA CYS A 28 -5.19 -0.79 4.58
C CYS A 28 -4.34 -0.12 5.66
N ARG A 29 -4.36 -0.67 6.88
CA ARG A 29 -3.60 -0.14 8.03
C ARG A 29 -2.10 -0.42 7.93
N CYS A 30 -1.73 -1.55 7.34
CA CYS A 30 -0.32 -1.85 7.07
C CYS A 30 0.27 -0.87 6.05
N GLN A 31 -0.50 -0.51 5.01
CA GLN A 31 -0.06 0.43 3.98
C GLN A 31 0.08 1.85 4.53
N ALA A 32 -0.89 2.29 5.33
CA ALA A 32 -0.82 3.58 6.01
C ALA A 32 0.42 3.66 6.90
N TYR A 33 0.69 2.65 7.73
CA TYR A 33 1.89 2.62 8.55
C TYR A 33 3.18 2.61 7.71
N LEU A 34 3.26 1.76 6.69
CA LEU A 34 4.46 1.61 5.87
C LEU A 34 4.86 2.91 5.16
N LEU A 35 3.89 3.66 4.62
CA LEU A 35 4.18 4.90 3.89
C LEU A 35 4.20 6.13 4.79
N THR A 36 3.38 6.15 5.84
CA THR A 36 3.19 7.36 6.66
C THR A 36 3.91 7.34 8.00
N GLY A 37 4.28 6.16 8.51
CA GLY A 37 4.73 5.97 9.89
C GLY A 37 3.58 5.99 10.90
N ASP A 38 2.34 6.27 10.49
CA ASP A 38 1.16 6.29 11.36
C ASP A 38 0.10 5.30 10.86
N MET A 39 -0.24 4.34 11.72
CA MET A 39 -1.27 3.34 11.46
C MET A 39 -2.70 3.90 11.49
N ASN A 40 -2.91 5.07 12.11
CA ASN A 40 -4.21 5.76 12.18
C ASN A 40 -4.45 6.70 11.00
N ALA A 41 -3.41 7.01 10.22
CA ALA A 41 -3.55 7.84 9.02
C ALA A 41 -4.46 7.17 7.99
N THR A 42 -5.22 7.98 7.26
CA THR A 42 -5.96 7.54 6.07
C THR A 42 -5.01 6.83 5.10
N ASP A 43 -5.44 5.70 4.55
CA ASP A 43 -4.67 4.99 3.53
C ASP A 43 -4.25 5.97 2.40
N PRO A 44 -2.94 6.17 2.16
CA PRO A 44 -2.44 7.07 1.12
C PRO A 44 -2.94 6.77 -0.30
N VAL A 45 -3.45 5.57 -0.57
CA VAL A 45 -4.06 5.23 -1.87
C VAL A 45 -5.38 5.99 -2.09
N CYS A 46 -6.11 6.30 -1.02
CA CYS A 46 -7.38 7.01 -1.09
C CYS A 46 -7.20 8.40 -1.71
N GLY A 47 -8.08 8.80 -2.63
CA GLY A 47 -8.09 10.11 -3.26
C GLY A 47 -8.23 11.28 -2.27
N LEU A 48 -8.83 11.04 -1.10
CA LEU A 48 -9.04 12.03 -0.04
C LEU A 48 -7.89 12.09 0.98
N SER A 49 -6.89 11.21 0.89
CA SER A 49 -5.79 11.19 1.86
C SER A 49 -4.91 12.44 1.74
N PRO A 50 -4.63 13.15 2.85
CA PRO A 50 -3.67 14.26 2.83
C PRO A 50 -2.25 13.85 2.43
N GLN A 51 -1.91 12.56 2.60
CA GLN A 51 -0.59 12.01 2.29
C GLN A 51 -0.55 11.21 0.99
N ARG A 52 -1.51 11.46 0.08
CA ARG A 52 -1.61 10.77 -1.21
C ARG A 52 -0.35 10.89 -2.07
N ASP A 53 0.39 11.98 -1.91
CA ASP A 53 1.62 12.25 -2.65
C ASP A 53 2.70 11.17 -2.44
N LYS A 54 2.72 10.50 -1.28
CA LYS A 54 3.66 9.40 -1.02
C LYS A 54 3.47 8.22 -1.97
N VAL A 55 2.24 7.94 -2.38
CA VAL A 55 1.95 6.91 -3.38
C VAL A 55 2.40 7.37 -4.76
N ARG A 56 2.17 8.64 -5.09
CA ARG A 56 2.61 9.21 -6.37
C ARG A 56 4.13 9.17 -6.49
N GLU A 57 4.85 9.54 -5.44
CA GLU A 57 6.32 9.47 -5.38
C GLU A 57 6.81 8.03 -5.54
N ALA A 58 6.22 7.06 -4.83
CA ALA A 58 6.59 5.65 -4.97
C ALA A 58 6.36 5.11 -6.39
N ILE A 59 5.26 5.50 -7.03
CA ILE A 59 4.97 5.14 -8.44
C ILE A 59 6.02 5.76 -9.37
N GLU A 60 6.37 7.03 -9.18
CA GLU A 60 7.34 7.70 -10.03
C GLU A 60 8.73 7.10 -9.89
N GLN A 61 9.15 6.80 -8.65
CA GLN A 61 10.40 6.09 -8.39
C GLN A 61 10.43 4.71 -9.07
N ALA A 62 9.33 3.97 -9.01
CA ALA A 62 9.22 2.67 -9.67
C ALA A 62 9.28 2.78 -11.21
N ARG A 63 8.69 3.85 -11.79
CA ARG A 63 8.76 4.12 -13.23
C ARG A 63 10.19 4.40 -13.68
N VAL A 64 10.86 5.34 -13.02
CA VAL A 64 12.26 5.68 -13.31
C VAL A 64 13.16 4.44 -13.20
N ALA A 65 12.97 3.61 -12.17
CA ALA A 65 13.73 2.37 -12.01
C ALA A 65 13.43 1.34 -13.11
N THR A 66 12.19 1.26 -13.59
CA THR A 66 11.79 0.35 -14.67
C THR A 66 12.34 0.81 -16.02
N ASP A 67 12.26 2.10 -16.32
CA ASP A 67 12.75 2.66 -17.59
C ASP A 67 14.28 2.56 -17.71
N ALA A 68 14.98 2.57 -16.57
CA ALA A 68 16.43 2.37 -16.51
C ALA A 68 16.86 0.88 -16.55
N ALA A 69 15.92 -0.06 -16.45
CA ALA A 69 16.21 -1.49 -16.36
C ALA A 69 15.97 -2.20 -17.70
N ASP A 70 16.89 -3.09 -18.07
CA ASP A 70 16.66 -4.00 -19.21
C ASP A 70 15.54 -4.99 -18.86
N SER A 71 14.52 -5.04 -19.71
CA SER A 71 13.40 -5.97 -19.54
C SER A 71 13.90 -7.42 -19.61
N GLN A 72 13.56 -8.25 -18.63
CA GLN A 72 13.86 -9.68 -18.65
C GLN A 72 12.66 -10.52 -19.10
N PRO A 73 12.89 -11.68 -19.74
CA PRO A 73 11.82 -12.59 -20.12
C PRO A 73 10.98 -13.03 -18.91
N LEU A 74 9.66 -13.06 -19.08
CA LEU A 74 8.75 -13.62 -18.07
C LEU A 74 8.94 -15.14 -18.00
N ILE A 75 9.54 -15.62 -16.91
CA ILE A 75 9.72 -17.05 -16.65
C ILE A 75 8.59 -17.52 -15.72
N PHE A 76 7.79 -18.49 -16.17
CA PHE A 76 6.73 -19.07 -15.34
C PHE A 76 7.29 -19.71 -14.07
N ARG A 77 6.64 -19.44 -12.95
CA ARG A 77 7.05 -19.96 -11.65
C ARG A 77 6.74 -21.46 -11.55
N ASN A 78 7.78 -22.27 -11.41
CA ASN A 78 7.68 -23.69 -11.08
C ASN A 78 8.80 -24.07 -10.10
N SER A 79 8.80 -25.30 -9.58
CA SER A 79 9.79 -25.73 -8.57
C SER A 79 11.24 -25.64 -9.07
N ARG A 80 11.49 -25.91 -10.36
CA ARG A 80 12.83 -25.80 -10.97
C ARG A 80 13.26 -24.34 -11.06
N ASN A 81 12.44 -23.51 -11.70
CA ASN A 81 12.71 -22.08 -11.93
C ASN A 81 12.82 -21.29 -10.62
N SER A 82 12.00 -21.64 -9.61
CA SER A 82 12.06 -21.00 -8.29
C SER A 82 13.36 -21.32 -7.56
N ARG A 83 13.83 -22.57 -7.60
CA ARG A 83 15.12 -22.96 -6.99
C ARG A 83 16.30 -22.31 -7.68
N ALA A 84 16.23 -22.11 -9.00
CA ALA A 84 17.29 -21.46 -9.76
C ALA A 84 17.36 -19.94 -9.53
N ALA A 85 16.26 -19.31 -9.09
CA ALA A 85 16.16 -17.86 -8.90
C ALA A 85 16.41 -17.38 -7.45
N THR A 86 16.56 -18.28 -6.48
CA THR A 86 16.87 -17.90 -5.10
C THR A 86 18.36 -17.53 -5.01
N PRO A 87 18.73 -16.33 -4.54
CA PRO A 87 20.12 -15.99 -4.28
C PRO A 87 20.72 -16.95 -3.22
N PRO A 88 22.06 -17.19 -3.24
CA PRO A 88 22.73 -18.01 -2.24
C PRO A 88 22.61 -17.45 -0.81
#